data_AF-A0A7J8I8L4-F1
#
_entry.id   AF-A0A7J8I8L4-F1
#
_cell.length_a   1.000
_cell.length_b   1.000
_cell.length_c   1.000
_cell.angle_alpha   90.00
_cell.angle_beta   90.00
_cell.angle_gamma   90.00
#
_symmetry.space_group_name_H-M   'P 1'
#
loop_
_entity.id
_entity.type
_entity.pdbx_description
1 polymer ?
#
loop_
_entity_poly.entity_id
_entity_poly.type
_entity_poly.pdbx_seq_one_letter_code
_entity_poly.pdbx_strand_id
1 'polypeptide(L)'
;MTRVADSLTTIQQQINCLAEGTLQNHRALDLLIAEKGGTCMFLGEECCYFVNQTGIIAQKVKELRENIKRRTKELENWNWGIDSQGWLQWLLPLIRPIAIILLGVSLRPCIIWTIVQTLESTVTKQATAKILALHLY
;
A
#
# COMPACT_ATOMS: atom_id res chain seq x y z
N MET A 1 -8.19 6.21 8.19
CA MET A 1 -8.26 7.50 8.90
C MET A 1 -9.62 8.18 8.78
N THR A 2 -10.33 8.08 7.64
CA THR A 2 -11.73 8.57 7.48
C THR A 2 -12.69 7.94 8.49
N ARG A 3 -12.65 6.60 8.63
CA ARG A 3 -13.45 5.87 9.63
C ARG A 3 -13.22 6.36 11.07
N VAL A 4 -11.98 6.74 11.40
CA VAL A 4 -11.63 7.27 12.73
C VAL A 4 -12.27 8.64 12.93
N ALA A 5 -12.21 9.51 11.91
CA ALA A 5 -12.86 10.82 11.94
C ALA A 5 -14.39 10.68 12.11
N ASP A 6 -15.01 9.73 11.41
CA ASP A 6 -16.45 9.51 11.49
C ASP A 6 -16.85 8.92 12.86
N SER A 7 -16.11 7.94 13.37
CA SER A 7 -16.32 7.43 14.73
C SER A 7 -16.17 8.52 15.79
N LEU A 8 -15.18 9.41 15.68
CA LEU A 8 -15.02 10.54 16.60
C LEU A 8 -16.21 11.49 16.54
N THR A 9 -16.78 11.76 15.36
CA THR A 9 -17.99 12.58 15.25
C THR A 9 -19.21 11.93 15.88
N THR A 10 -19.41 10.62 15.68
CA THR A 10 -20.52 9.89 16.28
C THR A 10 -20.42 9.87 17.80
N ILE A 11 -19.23 9.58 18.35
CA ILE A 11 -19.00 9.57 19.79
C ILE A 11 -19.27 10.95 20.39
N GLN A 12 -18.80 12.02 19.75
CA GLN A 12 -19.07 13.39 20.21
C GLN A 12 -20.57 13.70 20.26
N GLN A 13 -21.33 13.28 19.26
CA GLN A 13 -22.79 13.46 19.24
C GLN A 13 -23.47 12.69 20.37
N GLN A 14 -23.08 11.43 20.61
CA GLN A 14 -23.62 10.62 21.68
C GLN A 14 -23.35 11.22 23.06
N ILE A 15 -22.13 11.70 23.30
CA ILE A 15 -21.76 12.39 24.54
C ILE A 15 -22.60 13.64 24.74
N ASN A 16 -22.82 14.43 23.69
CA ASN A 16 -23.62 15.66 23.78
C ASN A 16 -25.08 15.35 24.12
N CYS A 17 -25.69 14.36 23.47
CA CYS A 17 -27.05 13.92 23.79
C CYS A 17 -27.16 13.40 25.24
N LEU A 18 -26.19 12.62 25.68
CA LEU A 18 -26.17 12.11 27.06
C LEU A 18 -25.96 13.24 28.08
N ALA A 19 -25.05 14.17 27.80
CA ALA A 19 -24.79 15.33 28.63
C ALA A 19 -26.04 16.22 28.76
N GLU A 20 -26.75 16.45 27.66
CA GLU A 20 -27.99 17.23 27.67
C GLU A 20 -29.07 16.56 28.53
N GLY A 21 -29.27 15.25 28.36
CA GLY A 21 -30.23 14.49 29.18
C GLY A 21 -29.85 14.43 30.66
N THR A 22 -28.56 14.25 30.97
CA THR A 22 -28.09 14.23 32.38
C THR A 22 -28.17 15.61 33.03
N LEU A 23 -27.85 16.69 32.33
CA LEU A 23 -28.03 18.06 32.82
C LEU A 23 -29.51 18.40 33.02
N GLN A 24 -30.41 17.89 32.16
CA GLN A 24 -31.84 18.03 32.37
C GLN A 24 -32.30 17.29 33.62
N ASN A 25 -31.89 16.04 33.80
CA ASN A 25 -32.19 15.26 35.00
C ASN A 25 -31.65 15.91 36.27
N HIS A 26 -30.44 16.46 36.23
CA HIS A 26 -29.83 17.16 37.35
C HIS A 26 -30.64 18.41 37.75
N ARG A 27 -31.03 19.24 36.78
CA ARG A 27 -31.89 20.41 37.05
C ARG A 27 -33.26 20.02 37.60
N ALA A 28 -33.86 18.95 37.08
CA ALA A 28 -35.14 18.46 37.59
C ALA A 28 -35.01 17.98 39.05
N LEU A 29 -33.92 17.27 39.36
CA LEU A 29 -33.62 16.82 40.72
C LEU A 29 -33.34 18.01 41.66
N ASP A 30 -32.56 18.99 41.22
CA ASP A 30 -32.31 20.21 42.00
C ASP A 30 -33.60 20.96 42.34
N LEU A 31 -34.57 21.01 41.42
CA LEU A 31 -35.89 21.60 41.68
C LEU A 31 -36.68 20.81 42.74
N LEU A 32 -36.65 19.47 42.67
CA LEU A 32 -37.34 18.62 43.64
C LEU A 32 -36.76 18.74 45.05
N ILE A 33 -35.47 19.02 45.16
CA ILE A 33 -34.74 19.09 46.43
C ILE A 33 -34.22 20.51 46.72
N ALA A 34 -34.86 21.53 46.14
CA ALA A 34 -34.45 22.93 46.26
C ALA A 34 -34.41 23.40 47.73
N GLU A 35 -35.36 22.93 48.56
CA GLU A 35 -35.39 23.23 49.99
C GLU A 35 -34.18 22.69 50.76
N LYS A 36 -33.50 21.65 50.25
CA LYS A 36 -32.27 21.09 50.83
C LYS A 36 -31.00 21.65 50.17
N GLY A 37 -31.10 22.70 49.36
CA GLY A 37 -29.97 23.33 48.68
C GLY A 37 -29.55 22.66 47.37
N GLY A 38 -30.42 21.83 46.77
CA GLY A 38 -30.14 21.11 45.53
C GLY A 38 -29.35 19.80 45.73
N THR A 39 -29.02 19.13 44.64
CA THR A 39 -28.54 17.74 44.63
C THR A 39 -27.21 17.57 45.36
N CYS A 40 -26.21 18.42 45.10
CA CYS A 40 -24.88 18.26 45.73
C CYS A 40 -24.91 18.53 47.23
N MET A 41 -25.66 19.55 47.65
CA MET A 41 -25.79 19.93 49.06
C MET A 41 -26.64 18.92 49.84
N PHE A 42 -27.63 18.30 49.18
CA PHE A 42 -28.41 17.20 49.73
C PHE A 42 -27.57 15.92 49.90
N LEU A 43 -26.69 15.60 48.95
CA LEU A 43 -25.80 14.44 49.01
C LEU A 43 -24.60 14.66 49.93
N GLY A 44 -24.23 15.92 50.20
CA GLY A 44 -23.02 16.26 50.98
C GLY A 44 -21.71 16.03 50.21
N GLU A 45 -21.75 16.06 48.89
CA GLU A 45 -20.63 15.78 47.99
C GLU A 45 -20.19 17.03 47.20
N GLU A 46 -18.99 17.02 46.64
CA GLU A 46 -18.53 18.06 45.71
C GLU A 46 -19.36 18.04 44.41
N CYS A 47 -19.82 19.21 43.95
CA CYS A 47 -20.58 19.30 42.69
C CYS A 47 -19.70 18.97 41.47
N CYS A 48 -20.20 18.06 40.63
CA CYS A 48 -19.61 17.73 39.34
C CYS A 48 -20.38 18.40 38.20
N TYR A 49 -19.67 19.07 37.29
CA TYR A 49 -20.26 19.76 36.14
C TYR A 49 -19.74 19.21 34.82
N PHE A 50 -20.64 19.08 33.83
CA PHE A 50 -20.25 18.74 32.47
C PHE A 50 -19.58 19.93 31.77
N VAL A 51 -18.37 19.72 31.26
CA VAL A 51 -17.63 20.74 30.49
C VAL A 51 -17.68 20.37 29.00
N ASN A 52 -18.28 21.25 28.19
CA ASN A 52 -18.43 21.00 26.76
C ASN A 52 -17.11 21.29 25.99
N GLN A 53 -16.46 20.23 25.51
CA GLN A 53 -15.24 20.31 24.68
C GLN A 53 -15.50 20.09 23.17
N THR A 54 -16.76 20.13 22.73
CA THR A 54 -17.16 19.82 21.33
C THR A 54 -16.39 20.65 20.30
N GLY A 55 -16.09 21.92 20.59
CA GLY A 55 -15.36 22.79 19.68
C GLY A 55 -13.94 22.30 19.36
N ILE A 56 -13.23 21.79 20.37
CA ILE A 56 -11.86 21.28 20.22
C ILE A 56 -11.87 20.00 19.37
N ILE A 57 -12.79 19.09 19.66
CA ILE A 57 -12.90 17.80 18.96
C ILE A 57 -13.35 18.01 17.52
N ALA A 58 -14.32 18.89 17.27
CA ALA A 58 -14.75 19.25 15.91
C ALA A 58 -13.62 19.84 15.08
N GLN A 59 -12.80 20.72 15.66
CA GLN A 59 -11.63 21.28 15.00
C GLN A 59 -10.60 20.20 14.64
N LYS A 60 -10.31 19.27 15.55
CA LYS A 60 -9.36 18.17 15.31
C LYS A 60 -9.83 17.19 14.23
N VAL A 61 -11.12 16.87 14.22
CA VAL A 61 -11.72 16.05 13.15
C VAL A 61 -11.64 16.77 11.80
N LYS A 62 -11.90 18.07 11.76
CA LYS A 62 -11.79 18.87 10.53
C LYS A 62 -10.36 18.88 10.00
N GLU A 63 -9.38 19.15 10.86
CA GLU A 63 -7.95 19.11 10.55
C GLU A 63 -7.55 17.74 9.98
N LEU A 64 -8.01 16.65 10.61
CA LEU A 64 -7.75 15.29 10.14
C LEU A 64 -8.33 15.03 8.74
N ARG A 65 -9.58 15.45 8.48
CA ARG A 65 -10.22 15.29 7.17
C ARG A 65 -9.51 16.09 6.08
N GLU A 66 -9.09 17.32 6.38
CA GLU A 66 -8.33 18.16 5.46
C GLU A 66 -6.97 17.55 5.12
N ASN A 67 -6.26 17.01 6.12
CA ASN A 67 -4.98 16.33 5.92
C ASN A 67 -5.15 15.09 5.04
N ILE A 68 -6.18 14.26 5.25
CA ILE A 68 -6.49 13.11 4.39
C ILE A 68 -6.72 13.58 2.94
N LYS A 69 -7.58 14.59 2.75
CA LYS A 69 -7.90 15.11 1.41
C LYS A 69 -6.66 15.67 0.70
N ARG A 70 -5.78 16.37 1.42
CA ARG A 70 -4.52 16.87 0.90
C ARG A 70 -3.62 15.74 0.41
N ARG A 71 -3.43 14.71 1.23
CA ARG A 71 -2.63 13.52 0.87
C ARG A 71 -3.19 12.79 -0.35
N THR A 72 -4.51 12.59 -0.39
CA THR A 72 -5.15 11.96 -1.56
C THR A 72 -4.91 12.75 -2.83
N LYS A 73 -5.00 14.09 -2.78
CA LYS A 73 -4.72 14.96 -3.92
C LYS A 73 -3.23 14.92 -4.32
N GLU A 74 -2.31 14.89 -3.36
CA GLU A 74 -0.87 14.73 -3.63
C GLU A 74 -0.58 13.41 -4.34
N LEU A 75 -1.17 12.31 -3.87
CA LEU A 75 -1.08 10.97 -4.46
C LEU A 75 -1.67 10.93 -5.87
N GLU A 76 -2.84 11.53 -6.09
CA GLU A 76 -3.49 11.62 -7.40
C GLU A 76 -2.66 12.46 -8.39
N ASN A 77 -2.15 13.61 -7.94
CA ASN A 77 -1.28 14.47 -8.74
C ASN A 77 0.07 13.79 -9.07
N TRP A 78 0.64 13.03 -8.13
CA TRP A 78 1.84 12.22 -8.37
C TRP A 78 1.56 11.07 -9.36
N ASN A 79 0.41 10.42 -9.23
CA ASN A 79 -0.01 9.35 -10.13
C ASN A 79 -0.28 9.84 -11.56
N TRP A 80 -0.68 11.11 -11.74
CA TRP A 80 -0.75 11.76 -13.06
C TRP A 80 0.62 12.18 -13.61
N GLY A 81 1.61 12.41 -12.74
CA GLY A 81 2.98 12.77 -13.13
C GLY A 81 3.88 11.58 -13.45
N ILE A 82 3.58 10.40 -12.88
CA ILE A 82 4.15 9.12 -13.32
C ILE A 82 3.21 8.54 -14.36
N ASP A 83 3.23 9.20 -15.52
CA ASP A 83 2.55 8.74 -16.71
C ASP A 83 2.97 7.28 -16.95
N SER A 84 1.98 6.43 -17.19
CA SER A 84 2.10 4.98 -17.39
C SER A 84 2.99 4.59 -18.58
N GLN A 85 3.56 5.58 -19.26
CA GLN A 85 4.48 5.50 -20.39
C GLN A 85 5.97 5.74 -20.03
N GLY A 86 6.29 6.26 -18.84
CA GLY A 86 7.66 6.67 -18.48
C GLY A 86 8.66 5.51 -18.38
N TRP A 87 8.22 4.35 -17.90
CA TRP A 87 9.04 3.14 -17.79
C TRP A 87 9.35 2.50 -19.15
N LEU A 88 8.47 2.68 -20.15
CA LEU A 88 8.67 2.19 -21.52
C LEU A 88 9.85 2.90 -22.21
N GLN A 89 10.08 4.18 -21.91
CA GLN A 89 11.24 4.93 -22.42
C GLN A 89 12.57 4.36 -21.93
N TRP A 90 12.60 3.83 -20.70
CA TRP A 90 13.79 3.19 -20.15
C TRP A 90 14.06 1.80 -20.73
N LEU A 91 13.02 1.09 -21.19
CA LEU A 91 13.15 -0.25 -21.76
C LEU A 91 13.52 -0.28 -23.24
N LEU A 92 13.08 0.71 -24.02
CA LEU A 92 13.38 0.86 -25.44
C LEU A 92 14.87 0.65 -25.80
N PRO A 93 15.87 1.24 -25.10
CA PRO A 93 17.27 1.06 -25.45
C PRO A 93 17.81 -0.35 -25.18
N LEU A 94 17.15 -1.14 -24.32
CA LEU A 94 17.58 -2.51 -23.97
C LEU A 94 17.09 -3.58 -24.95
N ILE A 95 16.09 -3.28 -25.78
CA ILE A 95 15.55 -4.24 -26.76
C ILE A 95 16.60 -4.62 -27.80
N ARG A 96 17.34 -3.64 -28.31
CA ARG A 96 18.37 -3.85 -29.36
C ARG A 96 19.52 -4.78 -28.91
N PRO A 97 20.18 -4.59 -27.74
CA PRO A 97 21.21 -5.51 -27.29
C PRO A 97 20.67 -6.91 -26.98
N ILE A 98 19.46 -7.02 -26.42
CA ILE A 98 18.82 -8.33 -26.17
C ILE A 98 18.60 -9.07 -27.48
N ALA A 99 18.10 -8.41 -28.52
CA ALA A 99 17.89 -9.01 -29.84
C ALA A 99 19.22 -9.51 -30.46
N ILE A 100 20.31 -8.75 -30.33
CA ILE A 100 21.64 -9.16 -30.83
C ILE A 100 22.16 -10.39 -30.08
N ILE A 101 21.99 -10.43 -28.76
CA ILE A 101 22.40 -11.58 -27.95
C ILE A 101 21.61 -12.84 -28.36
N LEU A 102 20.29 -12.72 -28.53
CA LEU A 102 19.44 -13.84 -28.94
C LEU A 102 19.83 -14.37 -30.33
N LEU A 103 20.10 -13.47 -31.29
CA LEU A 103 20.60 -13.85 -32.63
C LEU A 103 21.97 -14.53 -32.56
N GLY A 104 22.87 -14.05 -31.69
CA GLY A 104 24.18 -14.67 -31.49
C GLY A 104 24.10 -16.07 -30.88
N VAL A 105 23.15 -16.30 -29.96
CA VAL A 105 22.95 -17.60 -29.30
C VAL A 105 22.34 -18.62 -30.26
N SER A 106 21.41 -18.24 -31.14
CA SER A 106 20.78 -19.17 -32.08
C SER A 106 21.69 -19.65 -33.22
N LEU A 107 22.72 -18.87 -33.58
CA LEU A 107 23.73 -19.29 -34.57
C LEU A 107 24.71 -20.33 -34.02
N ARG A 108 24.94 -20.35 -32.70
CA ARG A 108 25.88 -21.28 -32.04
C ARG A 108 25.52 -22.76 -32.21
N PRO A 109 24.28 -23.24 -31.98
CA PRO A 109 23.97 -24.65 -32.15
C PRO A 109 24.15 -25.12 -33.61
N CYS A 110 23.92 -24.23 -34.59
CA CYS A 110 24.09 -24.56 -36.01
C CYS A 110 25.57 -24.79 -36.37
N ILE A 111 26.45 -23.90 -35.90
CA ILE A 111 27.90 -24.01 -36.14
C ILE A 111 28.50 -25.22 -35.42
N ILE A 112 28.08 -25.48 -34.17
CA ILE A 112 28.55 -26.62 -33.38
C ILE A 112 28.15 -27.95 -34.06
N TRP A 113 26.92 -28.06 -34.59
CA TRP A 113 26.47 -29.24 -35.30
C TRP A 113 27.32 -29.55 -36.54
N THR A 114 27.64 -28.55 -37.35
CA THR A 114 28.48 -28.72 -38.55
C THR A 114 29.89 -29.16 -38.19
N ILE A 115 30.50 -28.60 -37.14
CA ILE A 115 31.86 -28.97 -36.72
C ILE A 115 31.90 -30.44 -36.24
N VAL A 116 30.94 -30.86 -35.42
CA VAL A 116 30.87 -32.24 -34.90
C VAL A 116 30.77 -33.25 -36.05
N GLN A 117 29.91 -32.99 -37.05
CA GLN A 117 29.76 -33.83 -38.24
C GLN A 117 31.08 -33.97 -39.02
N THR A 118 31.83 -32.88 -39.21
CA THR A 118 33.10 -32.92 -39.95
C THR A 118 34.19 -33.69 -39.20
N LEU A 119 34.26 -33.56 -37.87
CA LEU A 119 35.23 -34.27 -37.04
C LEU A 119 34.96 -35.78 -37.04
N GLU A 120 33.72 -36.21 -36.85
CA GLU A 120 33.36 -37.63 -36.88
C GLU A 120 33.68 -38.28 -38.23
N SER A 121 33.40 -37.58 -39.34
CA SER A 121 33.72 -38.08 -40.69
C SER A 121 35.23 -38.22 -40.94
N THR A 122 36.05 -37.40 -40.29
CA THR A 122 37.50 -37.43 -40.45
C THR A 122 38.12 -38.55 -39.62
N VAL A 123 37.66 -38.70 -38.37
CA VAL A 123 38.13 -39.77 -37.47
C VAL A 123 37.73 -41.15 -38.00
N THR A 124 36.51 -41.31 -38.51
CA THR A 124 36.05 -42.58 -39.12
C THR A 124 36.84 -42.92 -40.39
N LYS A 125 37.10 -41.96 -41.28
CA LYS A 125 37.95 -42.16 -42.46
C LYS A 125 39.38 -42.56 -42.10
N GLN A 126 39.95 -41.95 -41.06
CA GLN A 126 41.31 -42.28 -40.61
C GLN A 126 41.37 -43.66 -39.94
N ALA A 127 40.33 -44.03 -39.17
CA ALA A 127 40.22 -45.34 -38.55
C ALA A 127 40.06 -46.45 -39.60
N THR A 128 39.18 -46.27 -40.60
CA THR A 128 39.00 -47.25 -41.67
C THR A 128 40.23 -47.39 -42.55
N ALA A 129 40.92 -46.30 -42.88
CA ALA A 129 42.18 -46.34 -43.62
C ALA A 129 43.28 -47.11 -42.87
N LYS A 130 43.39 -46.91 -41.54
CA LYS A 130 44.33 -47.67 -40.70
C LYS A 130 43.98 -49.15 -40.60
N ILE A 131 42.69 -49.49 -40.48
CA ILE A 131 42.21 -50.88 -40.42
C ILE A 131 42.46 -51.59 -41.76
N LEU A 132 42.18 -50.95 -42.89
CA LEU A 132 42.45 -51.51 -44.21
C LEU A 132 43.95 -51.72 -44.46
N ALA A 133 44.80 -50.80 -43.98
CA ALA A 133 46.25 -50.96 -44.06
C ALA A 133 46.77 -52.15 -43.23
N LEU A 134 46.11 -52.48 -42.11
CA LEU A 134 46.44 -53.64 -41.27
C LEU A 134 45.95 -54.98 -41.86
N HIS A 135 44.88 -54.98 -42.65
CA HIS A 135 44.39 -56.18 -43.34
C HIS A 135 45.13 -56.48 -44.66
N LEU A 136 45.91 -55.53 -45.17
CA LEU A 136 46.71 -55.65 -46.40
C LEU A 136 48.19 -56.03 -46.15
N TYR A 137 48.57 -56.30 -44.90
CA TYR A 137 49.88 -56.79 -44.48
C TYR A 137 49.74 -58.19 -43.88
#